data_AF-A0A6J4JMA5-F1
#
_entry.id   AF-A0A6J4JMA5-F1
#
_cell.length_a   1.000
_cell.length_b   1.000
_cell.length_c   1.000
_cell.angle_alpha   90.00
_cell.angle_beta   90.00
_cell.angle_gamma   90.00
#
_symmetry.space_group_name_H-M   'P 1'
#
loop_
_entity.id
_entity.type
_entity.pdbx_description
1 polymer ?
#
loop_
_entity_poly.entity_id
_entity_poly.type
_entity_poly.pdbx_seq_one_letter_code
_entity_poly.pdbx_strand_id
1 'polypeptide(L)'
;MAEAQPAAGSPAEPGTPAGHGASLARTMGLGALVVYGVGDMLGSGIYALIGKAAGTMGNAVWLAFATSMVAALLTGLSYASLGSRYPRAAGVAFIT
;
A
#
# COMPACT_ATOMS: atom_id res chain seq x y z
N MET A 1 -15.25 -4.28 -48.35
CA MET A 1 -15.39 -2.98 -47.65
C MET A 1 -14.59 -3.08 -46.35
N ALA A 2 -13.28 -2.85 -46.23
CA ALA A 2 -12.31 -2.06 -46.98
C ALA A 2 -12.73 -0.60 -47.20
N GLU A 3 -12.66 0.21 -46.15
CA GLU A 3 -12.38 1.63 -46.28
C GLU A 3 -11.03 1.89 -45.59
N ALA A 4 -10.01 2.10 -46.41
CA ALA A 4 -8.73 2.64 -46.02
C ALA A 4 -8.91 4.14 -45.81
N GLN A 5 -8.38 4.68 -44.71
CA GLN A 5 -8.12 6.10 -44.59
C GLN A 5 -6.60 6.34 -44.59
N PRO A 6 -6.08 7.23 -45.45
CA PRO A 6 -4.69 7.28 -45.84
C PRO A 6 -3.84 8.18 -44.95
N ALA A 7 -2.53 7.90 -44.92
CA ALA A 7 -1.52 8.70 -44.25
C ALA A 7 -1.39 10.10 -44.88
N ALA A 8 -1.47 11.13 -44.05
CA ALA A 8 -0.94 12.47 -44.34
C ALA A 8 0.07 12.81 -43.24
N GLY A 9 1.34 12.86 -43.60
CA GLY A 9 2.43 13.22 -42.69
C GLY A 9 2.53 14.74 -42.51
N SER A 10 2.97 15.15 -41.31
CA SER A 10 3.92 16.25 -41.04
C SER A 10 3.96 16.52 -39.52
N PRO A 11 5.03 17.09 -38.96
CA PRO A 11 6.45 16.88 -39.20
C PRO A 11 7.14 16.32 -37.93
N ALA A 12 8.37 15.82 -38.06
CA ALA A 12 9.22 15.47 -36.92
C ALA A 12 9.41 16.69 -36.01
N GLU A 13 8.85 16.65 -34.80
CA GLU A 13 9.11 17.65 -33.78
C GLU A 13 10.53 17.43 -33.21
N PRO A 14 11.43 18.42 -33.35
CA PRO A 14 12.80 18.29 -32.89
C PRO A 14 12.88 18.53 -31.37
N GLY A 15 13.27 17.49 -30.64
CA GLY A 15 13.98 17.61 -29.36
C GLY A 15 13.21 18.18 -28.18
N THR A 16 12.38 17.36 -27.53
CA THR A 16 12.24 17.44 -26.08
C THR A 16 12.83 16.17 -25.48
N PRO A 17 14.05 16.19 -24.90
CA PRO A 17 14.43 15.16 -23.96
C PRO A 17 13.52 15.35 -22.74
N ALA A 18 12.36 14.70 -22.75
CA ALA A 18 11.57 14.49 -21.54
C ALA A 18 12.42 13.56 -20.65
N GLY A 19 13.39 14.16 -19.97
CA GLY A 19 14.14 13.53 -18.91
C GLY A 19 13.12 12.96 -17.94
N HIS A 20 13.17 11.65 -17.74
CA HIS A 20 12.35 10.92 -16.78
C HIS A 20 12.81 11.20 -15.34
N GLY A 21 12.91 12.48 -14.99
CA GLY A 21 13.49 13.00 -13.76
C GLY A 21 12.48 13.48 -12.72
N ALA A 22 11.23 12.97 -12.75
CA ALA A 22 10.28 13.23 -11.67
C ALA A 22 10.64 12.36 -10.45
N SER A 23 11.60 12.84 -9.66
CA SER A 23 11.99 12.26 -8.37
C SER A 23 10.93 12.60 -7.31
N LEU A 24 10.30 11.58 -6.70
CA LEU A 24 9.41 11.82 -5.57
C LEU A 24 10.20 12.37 -4.38
N ALA A 25 9.70 13.46 -3.79
CA ALA A 25 10.20 13.93 -2.52
C ALA A 25 9.90 12.90 -1.42
N ARG A 26 10.91 12.46 -0.68
CA ARG A 26 10.73 11.58 0.48
C ARG A 26 10.19 12.41 1.65
N THR A 27 8.87 12.50 1.77
CA THR A 27 8.20 13.26 2.85
C THR A 27 7.75 12.38 4.01
N MET A 28 7.49 11.10 3.76
CA MET A 28 7.01 10.14 4.75
C MET A 28 8.16 9.63 5.61
N GLY A 29 8.27 10.17 6.83
CA GLY A 29 9.12 9.62 7.89
C GLY A 29 8.48 8.43 8.61
N LEU A 30 9.25 7.77 9.47
CA LEU A 30 8.80 6.59 10.23
C LEU A 30 7.51 6.84 11.01
N GLY A 31 7.41 7.97 11.71
CA GLY A 31 6.22 8.31 12.50
C GLY A 31 4.95 8.44 11.65
N ALA A 32 5.05 9.10 10.50
CA ALA A 32 3.92 9.24 9.57
C ALA A 32 3.49 7.88 9.01
N LEU A 33 4.44 6.99 8.70
CA LEU A 33 4.16 5.63 8.25
C LEU A 33 3.49 4.77 9.33
N VAL A 34 3.91 4.89 10.59
CA VAL A 34 3.29 4.17 11.71
C VAL A 34 1.85 4.64 11.92
N VAL A 35 1.62 5.95 11.94
CA VAL A 35 0.26 6.51 12.07
C VAL A 35 -0.62 6.09 10.90
N TYR A 36 -0.09 6.11 9.68
CA TYR A 36 -0.80 5.65 8.49
C TYR A 36 -1.22 4.18 8.61
N GLY A 37 -0.30 3.28 8.97
CA GLY A 37 -0.61 1.86 9.11
C GLY A 37 -1.60 1.55 10.23
N VAL A 38 -1.44 2.18 11.40
CA VAL A 38 -2.38 2.02 12.52
C VAL A 38 -3.76 2.58 12.16
N GLY A 39 -3.81 3.74 11.51
CA GLY A 39 -5.05 4.35 11.04
C GLY A 39 -5.78 3.49 10.01
N ASP A 40 -5.05 2.90 9.06
CA ASP A 40 -5.59 1.98 8.06
C ASP A 40 -6.19 0.72 8.70
N MET A 41 -5.50 0.08 9.64
CA MET A 41 -6.04 -1.09 10.36
C MET A 41 -7.31 -0.75 11.16
N LEU A 42 -7.32 0.40 11.83
CA LEU A 42 -8.46 0.82 12.64
C LEU A 42 -9.67 1.17 11.76
N GLY A 43 -9.44 1.93 10.69
CA GLY A 43 -10.47 2.46 9.79
C GLY A 43 -11.04 1.44 8.81
N SER A 44 -10.22 0.52 8.29
CA SER A 44 -10.66 -0.48 7.31
C SER A 44 -11.49 -1.61 7.90
N GLY A 45 -11.38 -1.87 9.22
CA GLY A 45 -12.04 -3.05 9.80
C GLY A 45 -12.41 -2.97 11.28
N ILE A 46 -11.50 -2.52 12.16
CA ILE A 46 -11.69 -2.69 13.62
C ILE A 46 -12.98 -2.00 14.10
N TYR A 47 -13.22 -0.75 13.70
CA TYR A 47 -14.43 -0.04 14.14
C TYR A 47 -15.73 -0.64 13.58
N ALA A 48 -15.69 -1.25 12.40
CA ALA A 48 -16.86 -1.92 11.82
C ALA A 48 -17.19 -3.24 12.53
N LEU A 49 -16.18 -3.94 13.05
CA LEU A 49 -16.32 -5.31 13.57
C LEU A 49 -16.37 -5.38 15.10
N ILE A 50 -15.88 -4.37 15.82
CA ILE A 50 -15.78 -4.40 17.29
C ILE A 50 -17.14 -4.60 17.98
N GLY A 51 -18.20 -3.97 17.47
CA GLY A 51 -19.54 -4.11 18.04
C GLY A 51 -20.12 -5.52 17.87
N LYS A 52 -19.90 -6.15 16.70
CA LYS A 52 -20.33 -7.54 16.48
C LYS A 52 -19.52 -8.51 17.32
N ALA A 53 -18.21 -8.29 17.44
CA ALA A 53 -17.33 -9.10 18.27
C ALA A 53 -17.70 -9.00 19.77
N ALA A 54 -18.05 -7.81 20.26
CA ALA A 54 -18.51 -7.61 21.63
C ALA A 54 -19.87 -8.30 21.88
N GLY A 55 -20.76 -8.32 20.89
CA GLY A 55 -22.04 -9.03 21.00
C GLY A 55 -21.90 -10.55 21.07
N THR A 56 -20.92 -11.14 20.38
CA THR A 56 -20.70 -12.59 20.39
C THR A 56 -19.79 -13.08 21.52
N MET A 57 -18.74 -12.33 21.85
CA MET A 57 -17.75 -12.73 22.85
C MET A 57 -17.91 -12.03 24.20
N GLY A 58 -18.73 -10.98 24.30
CA GLY A 58 -18.93 -10.23 25.54
C GLY A 58 -17.61 -9.73 26.13
N ASN A 59 -17.36 -10.07 27.39
CA ASN A 59 -16.12 -9.71 28.08
C ASN A 59 -14.88 -10.46 27.58
N ALA A 60 -15.00 -11.53 26.80
CA ALA A 60 -13.83 -12.26 26.29
C ALA A 60 -13.17 -11.58 25.07
N VAL A 61 -13.74 -10.50 24.53
CA VAL A 61 -13.27 -9.86 23.30
C VAL A 61 -11.83 -9.36 23.40
N TRP A 62 -11.39 -8.93 24.59
CA TRP A 62 -10.02 -8.44 24.81
C TRP A 62 -8.99 -9.57 24.68
N LEU A 63 -9.35 -10.81 25.04
CA LEU A 63 -8.48 -11.99 24.86
C LEU A 63 -8.30 -12.31 23.38
N ALA A 64 -9.39 -12.28 22.60
CA ALA A 64 -9.34 -12.49 21.15
C ALA A 64 -8.53 -11.40 20.44
N PHE A 65 -8.62 -10.16 20.91
CA PHE A 65 -7.80 -9.05 20.42
C PHE A 65 -6.33 -9.26 20.76
N ALA A 66 -6.02 -9.68 21.99
CA ALA A 66 -4.65 -9.93 22.42
C ALA A 66 -3.99 -11.06 21.61
N THR A 67 -4.70 -12.17 21.35
CA THR A 67 -4.17 -13.26 20.52
C THR A 67 -3.98 -12.83 19.08
N SER A 68 -4.91 -12.06 18.53
CA SER A 68 -4.79 -11.49 17.17
C SER A 68 -3.61 -10.51 17.05
N MET A 69 -3.37 -9.71 18.09
CA MET A 69 -2.24 -8.78 18.14
C MET A 69 -0.90 -9.51 18.10
N VAL A 70 -0.77 -10.66 18.79
CA VAL A 70 0.44 -11.49 18.69
C VAL A 70 0.64 -12.00 17.26
N ALA A 71 -0.42 -12.52 16.62
CA ALA A 71 -0.34 -12.97 15.23
C ALA A 71 0.06 -11.83 14.29
N ALA A 72 -0.58 -10.65 14.44
CA ALA A 72 -0.28 -9.47 13.64
C ALA A 72 1.16 -8.98 13.84
N LEU A 73 1.71 -9.05 15.06
CA LEU A 73 3.11 -8.71 15.33
C LEU A 73 4.09 -9.65 14.61
N LEU A 74 3.83 -10.96 14.61
CA LEU A 74 4.67 -11.92 13.89
C LEU A 74 4.66 -11.65 12.38
N THR A 75 3.48 -11.34 11.83
CA THR A 75 3.33 -10.94 10.43
C THR A 75 4.07 -9.62 10.14
N GLY A 76 3.87 -8.61 10.99
CA GLY A 76 4.53 -7.30 10.86
C GLY A 76 6.04 -7.41 10.95
N LEU A 77 6.58 -8.24 11.86
CA LEU A 77 8.01 -8.46 12.00
C LEU A 77 8.60 -9.16 10.78
N SER A 78 7.86 -10.11 10.20
CA SER A 78 8.25 -10.77 8.94
C SER A 78 8.33 -9.76 7.79
N TYR A 79 7.33 -8.87 7.67
CA TYR A 79 7.38 -7.78 6.69
C TYR A 79 8.47 -6.76 6.99
N ALA A 80 8.74 -6.43 8.26
CA ALA A 80 9.79 -5.51 8.65
C ALA A 80 11.19 -6.06 8.30
N SER A 81 11.41 -7.36 8.51
CA SER A 81 12.64 -8.06 8.11
C SER A 81 12.86 -7.99 6.60
N LEU A 82 11.81 -8.29 5.81
CA LEU A 82 11.86 -8.19 4.35
C LEU A 82 12.07 -6.75 3.86
N GLY A 83 11.32 -5.79 4.41
CA GLY A 83 11.39 -4.38 4.03
C GLY A 83 12.73 -3.74 4.38
N SER A 84 13.38 -4.18 5.46
CA SER A 84 14.73 -3.74 5.83
C SER A 84 15.80 -4.29 4.88
N ARG A 85 15.61 -5.50 4.35
CA ARG A 85 16.55 -6.13 3.40
C ARG A 85 16.39 -5.62 1.98
N TYR A 86 15.17 -5.22 1.60
CA TYR A 86 14.86 -4.70 0.27
C TYR A 86 14.15 -3.33 0.37
N PRO A 87 14.88 -2.24 0.67
CA PRO A 87 14.32 -0.90 0.85
C PRO A 87 13.99 -0.22 -0.50
N ARG A 88 13.12 -0.86 -1.29
CA ARG A 88 12.60 -0.34 -2.56
C ARG A 88 11.12 0.01 -2.39
N ALA A 89 10.74 1.19 -2.86
CA ALA A 89 9.35 1.63 -2.91
C ALA A 89 8.63 0.89 -4.07
N ALA A 90 8.19 -0.35 -3.82
CA ALA A 90 7.42 -1.16 -4.75
C ALA A 90 6.67 -2.32 -4.06
N GLY A 91 7.09 -2.74 -2.86
CA GLY A 91 6.43 -3.83 -2.13
C GLY A 91 6.32 -5.11 -2.98
N VAL A 92 5.14 -5.74 -2.99
CA VAL A 92 4.85 -6.93 -3.79
C VAL A 92 4.80 -6.67 -5.31
N ALA A 93 4.60 -5.42 -5.73
CA ALA A 93 4.53 -5.05 -7.16
C ALA A 93 5.91 -5.01 -7.83
N PHE A 94 7.00 -5.27 -7.11
CA PHE A 94 8.33 -5.39 -7.72
C PHE A 94 8.50 -6.68 -8.54
N ILE A 95 7.63 -7.68 -8.35
CA ILE A 95 7.77 -9.02 -8.94
C ILE A 95 6.75 -9.28 -10.09
N THR A 96 5.90 -8.31 -10.42
CA THR A 96 4.87 -8.42 -11.48
C THR A 96 5.03 -7.33 -12.52
#